data_AF-A0A2N5FEU2-F1
#
_entry.id   AF-A0A2N5FEU2-F1
#
_cell.length_a   1.000
_cell.length_b   1.000
_cell.length_c   1.000
_cell.angle_alpha   90.00
_cell.angle_beta   90.00
_cell.angle_gamma   90.00
#
_symmetry.space_group_name_H-M   'P 1'
#
loop_
_entity.id
_entity.type
_entity.pdbx_description
1 polymer ?
#
loop_
_entity_poly.entity_id
_entity_poly.type
_entity_poly.pdbx_seq_one_letter_code
_entity_poly.pdbx_strand_id
1 'polypeptide(L)' 'MRVQPSIYVLDDKTVAVFSVIQDECTVKMECLLSEQGILDYTIEFNGPIEKRDELTKIAMSEAQSIYLQTISAVK' A
#
# COMPACT_ATOMS: atom_id res chain seq x y z
N MET A 1 -8.18 -11.88 2.57
CA MET A 1 -6.82 -12.47 2.40
C MET A 1 -5.85 -11.31 2.25
N ARG A 2 -4.78 -11.24 3.04
CA ARG A 2 -3.69 -10.26 2.82
C ARG A 2 -2.89 -10.73 1.61
N VAL A 3 -2.91 -9.95 0.53
CA VAL A 3 -2.05 -10.23 -0.63
C VAL A 3 -0.65 -9.75 -0.28
N GLN A 4 0.37 -10.58 -0.51
CA GLN A 4 1.75 -10.18 -0.31
C GLN A 4 2.05 -8.95 -1.19
N PRO A 5 2.63 -7.88 -0.62
CA PRO A 5 2.98 -6.70 -1.39
C PRO A 5 4.12 -7.03 -2.36
N SER A 6 3.96 -6.62 -3.61
CA SER A 6 5.03 -6.62 -4.61
C SER A 6 5.88 -5.37 -4.42
N ILE A 7 7.14 -5.57 -4.05
CA ILE A 7 8.11 -4.48 -3.84
C ILE A 7 9.04 -4.42 -5.05
N TYR A 8 9.16 -3.24 -5.65
CA TYR A 8 10.05 -2.94 -6.77
C TYR A 8 11.06 -1.89 -6.32
N VAL A 9 12.35 -2.24 -6.31
CA VAL A 9 13.42 -1.28 -5.98
C VAL A 9 13.97 -0.72 -7.29
N LEU A 10 13.81 0.59 -7.48
CA LEU A 10 14.26 1.38 -8.62
C LEU A 10 15.31 2.39 -8.14
N ASP A 11 16.58 1.98 -8.13
CA ASP A 11 17.76 2.81 -7.80
C ASP A 11 17.63 3.60 -6.48
N ASP A 12 17.06 4.81 -6.49
CA ASP A 12 16.83 5.69 -5.33
C ASP A 12 15.41 5.59 -4.73
N LYS A 13 14.52 4.78 -5.32
CA LYS A 13 13.10 4.67 -4.97
C LYS A 13 12.67 3.22 -4.80
N THR A 14 11.72 2.99 -3.91
CA THR A 14 11.12 1.67 -3.70
C THR A 14 9.62 1.78 -3.91
N VAL A 15 9.06 1.11 -4.91
CA VAL A 15 7.62 1.08 -5.16
C VAL A 15 7.03 -0.15 -4.49
N ALA A 16 6.02 0.03 -3.65
CA ALA A 16 5.25 -1.05 -3.05
C ALA A 16 3.85 -1.10 -3.65
N VAL A 17 3.50 -2.22 -4.28
CA VAL A 17 2.18 -2.45 -4.88
C VAL A 17 1.50 -3.59 -4.15
N PHE A 18 0.32 -3.36 -3.60
CA PHE A 18 -0.44 -4.40 -2.91
C PHE A 18 -1.93 -4.20 -3.11
N SER A 19 -2.70 -5.25 -2.79
CA SER A 19 -4.15 -5.17 -2.82
C SER A 19 -4.77 -5.72 -1.55
N VAL A 20 -5.80 -5.03 -1.08
CA VAL A 20 -6.63 -5.39 0.06
C VAL A 20 -7.97 -5.83 -0.48
N ILE A 21 -8.36 -7.07 -0.18
CA ILE A 21 -9.65 -7.64 -0.57
C ILE A 21 -10.48 -7.91 0.69
N GLN A 22 -11.66 -7.29 0.77
CA GLN A 22 -12.61 -7.44 1.88
C GLN A 22 -14.04 -7.46 1.32
N ASP A 23 -14.82 -8.50 1.63
CA ASP A 23 -16.23 -8.63 1.22
C ASP A 23 -16.48 -8.26 -0.26
N GLU A 24 -15.75 -8.92 -1.17
CA GLU A 24 -15.82 -8.70 -2.63
C GLU A 24 -15.33 -7.32 -3.13
N CYS A 25 -14.99 -6.42 -2.23
CA CYS A 25 -14.38 -5.14 -2.56
C CYS A 25 -12.86 -5.31 -2.67
N THR A 26 -12.26 -4.63 -3.64
CA THR A 26 -10.81 -4.67 -3.85
C THR A 26 -10.26 -3.26 -3.85
N VAL A 27 -9.28 -3.01 -3.01
CA VAL A 27 -8.44 -1.80 -3.08
C VAL A 27 -7.06 -2.22 -3.53
N LYS A 28 -6.60 -1.67 -4.65
CA LYS A 28 -5.21 -1.75 -5.05
C LYS A 28 -4.53 -0.46 -4.66
N MET A 29 -3.40 -0.56 -3.98
CA MET A 29 -2.62 0.58 -3.55
C MET A 29 -1.19 0.43 -4.08
N GLU A 30 -0.70 1.51 -4.65
CA GLU A 30 0.67 1.67 -5.12
C GLU A 30 1.30 2.82 -4.34
N CYS A 31 2.39 2.55 -3.66
CA CYS A 31 3.11 3.53 -2.85
C CYS A 31 4.51 3.71 -3.40
N LEU A 32 4.91 4.93 -3.66
CA LEU A 32 6.29 5.29 -3.91
C LEU A 32 6.98 5.57 -2.58
N LEU A 33 7.80 4.64 -2.12
CA LEU A 33 8.62 4.74 -0.92
C LEU A 33 10.01 5.28 -1.25
N SER A 34 10.60 6.01 -0.32
CA SER A 34 11.97 6.48 -0.33
C SER A 34 12.53 6.44 1.10
N GLU A 35 13.83 6.62 1.27
CA GLU A 35 14.48 6.64 2.60
C GLU A 35 13.89 7.71 3.55
N GLN A 36 13.24 8.75 3.00
CA GLN A 36 12.61 9.82 3.75
C GLN A 36 11.14 9.53 4.13
N GLY A 37 10.48 8.54 3.52
CA GLY A 37 9.06 8.29 3.71
C GLY A 37 8.33 7.76 2.48
N ILE A 38 7.00 7.78 2.54
CA ILE A 38 6.13 7.58 1.38
C ILE A 38 6.09 8.91 0.61
N LEU A 39 6.68 8.95 -0.59
CA LEU A 39 6.72 10.13 -1.46
C LEU A 39 5.38 10.35 -2.18
N ASP A 40 4.76 9.27 -2.63
CA ASP A 40 3.51 9.33 -3.40
C ASP A 40 2.70 8.05 -3.18
N TYR A 41 1.39 8.12 -3.40
CA TYR A 41 0.55 6.93 -3.39
C TYR A 41 -0.64 7.08 -4.33
N THR A 42 -1.01 5.98 -4.96
CA THR A 42 -2.22 5.84 -5.77
C THR A 42 -3.09 4.73 -5.20
N ILE A 43 -4.39 4.99 -5.10
CA ILE A 43 -5.37 4.02 -4.60
C ILE A 43 -6.44 3.83 -5.65
N GLU A 44 -6.61 2.60 -6.08
CA GLU A 44 -7.68 2.18 -6.98
C GLU A 44 -8.68 1.34 -6.18
N PHE A 45 -9.87 1.91 -5.96
CA PHE A 45 -10.95 1.25 -5.24
C PHE A 45 -11.97 0.68 -6.23
N ASN A 46 -12.30 -0.59 -6.06
CA ASN A 46 -13.33 -1.30 -6.79
C ASN A 46 -14.37 -1.87 -5.80
N GLY A 47 -15.58 -1.32 -5.82
CA GLY A 47 -16.67 -1.75 -4.95
C GLY A 47 -17.73 -0.66 -4.70
N PRO A 48 -18.67 -0.89 -3.75
CA PRO A 48 -19.62 0.10 -3.29
C PRO A 48 -18.96 1.21 -2.46
N ILE A 49 -19.32 2.47 -2.73
CA ILE A 49 -18.71 3.66 -2.12
C ILE A 49 -18.73 3.67 -0.58
N GLU A 50 -19.71 3.00 0.03
CA GLU A 50 -19.87 2.90 1.48
C GLU A 50 -18.67 2.21 2.17
N LYS A 51 -18.03 1.26 1.48
CA LYS A 51 -16.85 0.56 2.00
C LYS A 51 -15.53 1.21 1.62
N ARG A 52 -15.55 2.23 0.75
CA ARG A 52 -14.34 2.91 0.26
C ARG A 52 -13.51 3.49 1.40
N ASP A 53 -14.15 4.21 2.32
CA ASP A 53 -13.45 4.85 3.44
C ASP A 53 -12.78 3.84 4.37
N GLU A 54 -13.49 2.76 4.69
CA GLU A 54 -12.97 1.66 5.54
C GLU A 54 -11.77 0.99 4.88
N LEU A 55 -11.91 0.57 3.62
CA LEU A 55 -10.86 -0.10 2.87
C LEU A 55 -9.66 0.79 2.59
N THR A 56 -9.89 2.08 2.36
CA THR A 56 -8.80 3.06 2.19
C THR A 56 -7.99 3.20 3.47
N LYS A 57 -8.63 3.25 4.64
CA LYS A 57 -7.91 3.27 5.93
C LYS A 57 -7.09 2.01 6.16
N ILE A 58 -7.63 0.84 5.81
CA ILE A 58 -6.91 -0.42 5.91
C ILE A 58 -5.69 -0.40 4.97
N ALA A 59 -5.89 -0.03 3.70
CA ALA A 59 -4.80 0.06 2.72
C ALA A 59 -3.69 1.03 3.18
N MET A 60 -4.06 2.20 3.69
CA MET A 60 -3.11 3.16 4.27
C MET A 60 -2.29 2.59 5.43
N SER A 61 -2.95 1.87 6.34
CA SER A 61 -2.27 1.23 7.47
C SER A 61 -1.29 0.15 7.01
N GLU A 62 -1.67 -0.64 6.00
CA GLU A 62 -0.78 -1.64 5.38
C GLU A 62 0.40 -0.97 4.67
N ALA A 63 0.18 0.11 3.91
CA ALA A 63 1.25 0.87 3.26
C ALA A 63 2.30 1.37 4.27
N GLN A 64 1.84 1.90 5.40
CA GLN A 64 2.73 2.35 6.47
C GLN A 64 3.50 1.18 7.10
N SER A 65 2.85 0.03 7.29
CA SER A 65 3.51 -1.18 7.79
C SER A 65 4.58 -1.69 6.81
N ILE A 66 4.28 -1.70 5.52
CA ILE A 66 5.21 -2.09 4.45
C ILE A 66 6.41 -1.14 4.43
N TYR A 67 6.18 0.17 4.53
CA TYR A 67 7.26 1.14 4.63
C TYR A 67 8.18 0.87 5.83
N LEU A 68 7.60 0.61 7.00
CA LEU A 68 8.38 0.29 8.20
C LEU A 68 9.17 -1.02 8.04
N GLN A 69 8.57 -2.05 7.44
CA GLN A 69 9.24 -3.33 7.21
C GLN A 69 10.31 -3.27 6.11
N THR A 70 10.13 -2.43 5.10
CA THR A 70 10.99 -2.40 3.90
C THR A 70 12.12 -1.38 4.06
N ILE A 71 11.80 -0.17 4.51
CA ILE A 71 12.75 0.94 4.64
C ILE A 71 13.25 1.06 6.08
N SER A 72 12.34 1.06 7.08
CA SER A 72 12.74 1.30 8.47
C SER A 72 13.44 0.11 9.13
N ALA A 73 13.33 -1.11 8.59
CA ALA A 73 14.05 -2.28 9.06
C ALA A 73 15.55 -2.27 8.71
N VAL A 74 15.99 -1.30 7.91
CA VAL A 74 17.38 -1.16 7.43
C VAL A 74 18.21 -0.20 8.30
N LYS A 75 17.70 0.18 9.48
CA LYS A 75 18.39 1.12 10.39
C LYS A 75 18.99 0.46 11.62
#